data_AF-A0A7S1YLM8-F1
#
_entry.id   AF-A0A7S1YLM8-F1
#
_cell.length_a   1.000
_cell.length_b   1.000
_cell.length_c   1.000
_cell.angle_alpha   90.00
_cell.angle_beta   90.00
_cell.angle_gamma   90.00
#
_symmetry.space_group_name_H-M   'P 1'
#
loop_
_entity.id
_entity.type
_entity.pdbx_description
1 polymer ?
#
loop_
_entity_poly.entity_id
_entity_poly.type
_entity_poly.pdbx_seq_one_letter_code
_entity_poly.pdbx_strand_id
1 'polypeptide(L)'
;QGSWVWDSVLAKLPKDSRIHPIAIDLPGNGTNQSVAAKDVTLQTYLDFIETVIRKEQQEVHHHGNNNNNINKVSLVGHSGGGQIMTAAADCFAGFIESLVY
;
A
#
# COMPACT_ATOMS: atom_id res chain seq x y z
N GLN A 1 5.53 -13.19 4.13
CA GLN A 1 4.80 -13.16 2.83
C GLN A 1 5.53 -12.20 1.89
N GLY A 2 5.28 -12.18 0.59
CA GLY A 2 5.87 -11.20 -0.33
C GLY A 2 4.87 -10.71 -1.37
N SER A 3 5.19 -9.61 -2.04
CA SER A 3 4.39 -8.93 -3.05
C SER A 3 4.04 -9.83 -4.23
N TRP A 4 4.93 -10.77 -4.58
CA TRP A 4 4.76 -11.76 -5.65
C TRP A 4 3.47 -12.58 -5.57
N VAL A 5 2.86 -12.71 -4.38
CA VAL A 5 1.56 -13.38 -4.22
C VAL A 5 0.44 -12.68 -4.99
N TRP A 6 0.59 -11.39 -5.27
CA TRP A 6 -0.39 -10.56 -5.97
C TRP A 6 -0.23 -10.56 -7.48
N ASP A 7 0.84 -11.14 -8.03
CA ASP A 7 1.15 -11.07 -9.47
C ASP A 7 -0.01 -11.56 -10.34
N SER A 8 -0.69 -12.63 -9.92
CA SER A 8 -1.84 -13.19 -10.65
C SER A 8 -3.08 -12.27 -10.62
N VAL A 9 -3.24 -11.46 -9.57
CA VAL A 9 -4.31 -10.46 -9.45
C VAL A 9 -3.95 -9.26 -10.31
N LEU A 10 -2.72 -8.75 -10.19
CA LEU A 10 -2.22 -7.62 -10.97
C LEU A 10 -2.31 -7.89 -12.48
N ALA A 11 -1.96 -9.09 -12.92
CA ALA A 11 -2.05 -9.49 -14.33
C ALA A 11 -3.49 -9.48 -14.89
N LYS A 12 -4.51 -9.55 -14.04
CA LYS A 12 -5.93 -9.52 -14.43
C LYS A 12 -6.55 -8.13 -14.36
N LEU A 13 -5.86 -7.15 -13.78
CA LEU A 13 -6.39 -5.79 -13.72
C LEU A 13 -6.39 -5.17 -15.13
N PRO A 14 -7.46 -4.43 -15.52
CA PRO A 14 -7.53 -3.83 -16.84
C PRO A 14 -6.38 -2.83 -17.04
N LYS A 15 -5.65 -2.95 -18.14
CA LYS A 15 -4.49 -2.08 -18.45
C LYS A 15 -4.89 -0.62 -18.73
N ASP A 16 -6.15 -0.40 -19.09
CA ASP A 16 -6.77 0.91 -19.32
C ASP A 16 -7.47 1.47 -18.08
N SER A 17 -7.38 0.77 -16.95
CA SER A 17 -8.01 1.23 -15.73
C SER A 17 -7.31 2.47 -15.20
N ARG A 18 -8.11 3.37 -14.60
CA ARG A 18 -7.61 4.57 -13.91
C ARG A 18 -6.97 4.25 -12.55
N ILE A 19 -6.73 2.97 -12.25
CA ILE A 19 -6.11 2.52 -11.00
C ILE A 19 -4.64 2.24 -11.26
N HIS A 20 -3.79 2.63 -10.31
CA HIS A 20 -2.38 2.33 -10.30
C HIS A 20 -2.12 1.30 -9.18
N PRO A 21 -2.26 0.00 -9.46
CA PRO A 21 -2.10 -1.01 -8.42
C PRO A 21 -0.62 -1.25 -8.14
N ILE A 22 -0.25 -1.23 -6.86
CA ILE A 22 1.09 -1.57 -6.39
C ILE A 22 1.03 -2.72 -5.39
N ALA A 23 1.89 -3.71 -5.54
CA ALA A 23 2.10 -4.76 -4.55
C ALA A 23 3.41 -4.49 -3.80
N ILE A 24 3.34 -4.46 -2.48
CA ILE A 24 4.48 -4.07 -1.63
C ILE A 24 5.00 -5.23 -0.80
N ASP A 25 6.32 -5.28 -0.63
CA ASP A 25 6.96 -6.09 0.40
C ASP A 25 7.06 -5.25 1.67
N LEU A 26 6.34 -5.63 2.73
CA LEU A 26 6.50 -5.00 4.04
C LEU A 26 7.91 -5.26 4.61
N PRO A 27 8.42 -4.44 5.55
CA PRO A 27 9.68 -4.71 6.24
C PRO A 27 9.77 -6.14 6.81
N GLY A 28 10.89 -6.82 6.56
CA GLY A 28 11.12 -8.22 6.98
C GLY A 28 10.36 -9.26 6.15
N ASN A 29 9.71 -8.86 5.06
CA ASN A 29 8.91 -9.71 4.18
C ASN A 29 9.45 -9.66 2.74
N GLY A 30 9.25 -10.75 1.98
CA GLY A 30 9.68 -10.84 0.57
C GLY A 30 11.13 -10.41 0.35
N THR A 31 11.32 -9.41 -0.50
CA THR A 31 12.64 -8.82 -0.80
C THR A 31 12.99 -7.64 0.09
N ASN A 32 12.03 -7.09 0.87
CA ASN A 32 12.27 -5.98 1.76
C ASN A 32 12.87 -6.46 3.10
N GLN A 33 14.20 -6.54 3.13
CA GLN A 33 14.98 -6.94 4.30
C GLN A 33 15.53 -5.74 5.10
N SER A 34 14.89 -4.56 4.99
CA SER A 34 15.30 -3.34 5.71
C SER A 34 15.23 -3.49 7.24
N VAL A 35 14.36 -4.38 7.74
CA VAL A 35 14.25 -4.77 9.14
C VAL A 35 14.22 -6.29 9.20
N ALA A 36 14.98 -6.91 10.10
CA ALA A 36 14.93 -8.35 10.26
C ALA A 36 13.55 -8.79 10.78
N ALA A 37 12.99 -9.86 10.23
CA ALA A 37 11.60 -10.27 10.51
C ALA A 37 11.26 -10.41 12.01
N LYS A 38 12.24 -10.81 12.84
CA LYS A 38 12.09 -10.94 14.29
C LYS A 38 11.99 -9.61 15.05
N ASP A 39 12.46 -8.53 14.43
CA ASP A 39 12.55 -7.18 15.02
C ASP A 39 11.44 -6.27 14.47
N VAL A 40 10.57 -6.79 13.62
CA VAL A 40 9.47 -6.03 13.02
C VAL A 40 8.34 -5.82 14.03
N THR A 41 7.82 -4.60 14.08
CA THR A 41 6.65 -4.23 14.89
C THR A 41 5.51 -3.74 14.02
N LEU A 42 4.31 -3.59 14.59
CA LEU A 42 3.20 -2.95 13.88
C LEU A 42 3.56 -1.52 13.44
N GLN A 43 4.24 -0.75 14.29
CA GLN A 43 4.65 0.61 13.95
C GLN A 43 5.60 0.63 12.73
N THR A 44 6.53 -0.32 12.66
CA THR A 44 7.41 -0.51 11.50
C THR A 44 6.63 -0.69 10.20
N TYR A 45 5.51 -1.42 10.24
CA TYR A 45 4.62 -1.56 9.08
C TYR A 45 3.85 -0.27 8.76
N LEU A 46 3.35 0.43 9.77
CA LEU A 46 2.59 1.67 9.59
C LEU A 46 3.47 2.77 8.98
N ASP A 47 4.68 2.96 9.49
CA ASP A 47 5.65 3.94 8.98
C ASP A 47 6.01 3.68 7.51
N PHE A 48 6.20 2.41 7.17
CA PHE A 48 6.47 2.00 5.79
C PHE A 48 5.28 2.25 4.88
N ILE A 49 4.06 1.90 5.31
CA ILE A 49 2.83 2.13 4.53
C ILE A 49 2.61 3.62 4.31
N GLU A 50 2.80 4.46 5.33
CA GLU A 50 2.71 5.92 5.19
C GLU A 50 3.72 6.44 4.17
N THR A 51 4.97 5.97 4.24
CA THR A 51 6.03 6.36 3.30
C THR A 51 5.64 6.02 1.87
N VAL A 52 5.11 4.81 1.64
CA VAL A 52 4.63 4.39 0.31
C VAL A 52 3.49 5.29 -0.15
N ILE A 53 2.45 5.48 0.66
CA ILE A 53 1.28 6.31 0.31
C ILE A 53 1.72 7.73 -0.09
N ARG A 54 2.59 8.36 0.71
CA ARG A 54 3.07 9.72 0.45
C ARG A 54 3.89 9.80 -0.83
N LYS A 55 4.74 8.81 -1.08
CA LYS A 55 5.54 8.73 -2.31
C LYS A 55 4.65 8.63 -3.54
N GLU A 56 3.69 7.71 -3.54
CA GLU A 56 2.79 7.52 -4.68
C GLU A 56 1.91 8.76 -4.93
N GLN A 57 1.44 9.40 -3.86
CA GLN A 57 0.70 10.66 -3.98
C GLN A 57 1.55 11.75 -4.66
N GLN A 58 2.82 11.89 -4.28
CA GLN A 58 3.74 12.85 -4.91
C GLN A 58 3.96 12.54 -6.40
N GLU A 59 4.19 11.27 -6.75
CA GLU A 59 4.40 10.86 -8.15
C GLU A 59 3.18 11.15 -9.04
N VAL A 60 1.96 10.91 -8.53
CA VAL A 60 0.73 11.23 -9.27
C VAL A 60 0.54 12.75 -9.44
N HIS A 61 0.93 13.58 -8.47
CA HIS A 61 0.85 15.03 -8.58
C HIS A 61 1.84 15.61 -9.60
N HIS A 62 3.00 14.99 -9.82
CA HIS A 62 3.99 15.45 -10.80
C HIS A 62 3.59 15.21 -12.26
N HIS A 63 2.64 14.31 -12.54
CA HIS A 63 2.15 14.01 -13.89
C HIS A 63 1.00 14.91 -14.40
N GLY A 64 0.83 16.10 -13.83
CA GLY A 64 0.07 17.19 -14.47
C GLY A 64 -1.45 17.14 -14.34
N ASN A 65 -2.01 16.28 -13.49
CA ASN A 65 -3.44 16.27 -13.23
C ASN A 65 -3.77 17.30 -12.13
N ASN A 66 -4.04 18.53 -12.55
CA ASN A 66 -4.24 19.71 -11.70
C ASN A 66 -5.66 19.79 -11.10
N ASN A 67 -6.25 18.65 -10.75
CA ASN A 67 -7.51 18.62 -10.03
C ASN A 67 -7.23 18.40 -8.56
N ASN A 68 -7.84 19.25 -7.74
CA ASN A 68 -7.77 19.36 -6.28
C ASN A 68 -8.31 18.11 -5.53
N ASN A 69 -8.14 16.92 -6.09
CA ASN A 69 -8.69 15.68 -5.58
C ASN A 69 -7.64 14.99 -4.72
N ILE A 70 -7.98 14.79 -3.46
CA ILE A 70 -7.21 14.03 -2.49
C ILE A 70 -6.95 12.65 -3.11
N ASN A 71 -5.68 12.34 -3.43
CA ASN A 71 -5.25 11.05 -3.98
C ASN A 71 -5.31 9.98 -2.89
N LYS A 72 -6.52 9.63 -2.47
CA LYS A 72 -6.74 8.54 -1.53
C LYS A 72 -6.40 7.21 -2.18
N VAL A 73 -5.97 6.25 -1.36
CA VAL A 73 -5.63 4.90 -1.79
C VAL A 73 -6.64 3.90 -1.25
N SER A 74 -6.78 2.76 -1.94
CA SER A 74 -7.48 1.60 -1.40
C SER A 74 -6.43 0.59 -0.91
N LEU A 75 -6.58 0.09 0.31
CA LEU A 75 -5.69 -0.94 0.85
C LEU A 75 -6.33 -2.31 0.64
N VAL A 76 -5.53 -3.24 0.10
CA VAL A 76 -5.94 -4.63 -0.13
C VAL A 76 -5.05 -5.53 0.72
N GLY A 77 -5.63 -6.29 1.63
CA GLY A 77 -4.91 -7.13 2.58
C GLY A 77 -5.40 -8.57 2.56
N HIS A 78 -4.52 -9.52 2.84
CA HIS A 78 -4.87 -10.94 2.99
C HIS A 78 -4.34 -11.47 4.33
N SER A 79 -5.13 -12.28 5.04
CA SER A 79 -4.75 -12.87 6.34
C SER A 79 -4.26 -11.79 7.34
N GLY A 80 -3.05 -11.90 7.87
CA GLY A 80 -2.47 -10.88 8.76
C GLY A 80 -2.39 -9.47 8.15
N GLY A 81 -2.40 -9.35 6.82
CA GLY A 81 -2.49 -8.05 6.13
C GLY A 81 -3.78 -7.29 6.45
N GLY A 82 -4.87 -8.00 6.78
CA GLY A 82 -6.14 -7.39 7.19
C GLY A 82 -6.04 -6.62 8.51
N GLN A 83 -5.25 -7.13 9.46
CA GLN A 83 -5.00 -6.46 10.73
C GLN A 83 -4.16 -5.18 10.52
N ILE A 84 -3.13 -5.28 9.68
CA ILE A 84 -2.22 -4.18 9.37
C ILE A 84 -2.96 -3.05 8.63
N MET A 85 -3.76 -3.39 7.60
CA MET A 85 -4.52 -2.37 6.85
C MET A 85 -5.58 -1.68 7.69
N THR A 86 -6.20 -2.41 8.63
CA THR A 86 -7.17 -1.83 9.58
C THR A 86 -6.49 -0.80 10.48
N ALA A 87 -5.33 -1.13 11.04
CA ALA A 87 -4.55 -0.20 11.84
C ALA A 87 -4.09 1.03 11.01
N ALA A 88 -3.67 0.81 9.76
CA ALA A 88 -3.29 1.89 8.86
C ALA A 88 -4.46 2.84 8.55
N ALA A 89 -5.67 2.32 8.35
CA ALA A 89 -6.85 3.14 8.12
C ALA A 89 -7.22 4.02 9.32
N ASP A 90 -6.98 3.54 10.54
CA ASP A 90 -7.19 4.34 11.75
C ASP A 90 -6.16 5.48 11.84
N CYS A 91 -4.88 5.19 11.60
CA CYS A 91 -3.82 6.20 11.64
C CYS A 91 -3.89 7.22 10.49
N PHE A 92 -4.33 6.79 9.31
CA PHE A 92 -4.19 7.53 8.05
C PHE A 92 -5.54 7.78 7.36
N ALA A 93 -6.63 7.89 8.11
CA ALA A 93 -8.01 7.97 7.58
C ALA A 93 -8.22 9.00 6.46
N GLY A 94 -7.50 10.12 6.48
CA GLY A 94 -7.55 11.15 5.43
C GLY A 94 -7.01 10.70 4.06
N PHE A 95 -6.18 9.66 4.03
CA PHE A 95 -5.54 9.12 2.84
C PHE A 95 -6.14 7.79 2.35
N ILE A 96 -7.06 7.18 3.11
CA ILE A 96 -7.66 5.89 2.77
C ILE A 96 -9.08 6.07 2.25
N GLU A 97 -9.39 5.50 1.09
CA GLU A 97 -10.73 5.48 0.51
C GLU A 97 -11.49 4.21 0.88
N SER A 98 -10.82 3.05 0.83
CA SER A 98 -11.46 1.77 1.11
C SER A 98 -10.47 0.71 1.60
N LEU A 99 -11.01 -0.32 2.25
CA LEU A 99 -10.32 -1.53 2.67
C LEU A 99 -10.94 -2.74 1.97
N VAL A 100 -10.11 -3.61 1.40
CA VAL A 100 -10.54 -4.86 0.76
C VAL A 100 -9.77 -6.02 1.38
N TYR A 101 -10.50 -7.04 1.84
CA TYR A 101 -9.97 -8.25 2.45
C TYR A 101 -10.41 -9.49 1.68
#